data_AF-A0A925MAY1-F1
#
_entry.id   AF-A0A925MAY1-F1
#
_cell.length_a   1.000
_cell.length_b   1.000
_cell.length_c   1.000
_cell.angle_alpha   90.00
_cell.angle_beta   90.00
_cell.angle_gamma   90.00
#
_symmetry.space_group_name_H-M   'P 1'
#
loop_
_entity.id
_entity.type
_entity.pdbx_description
1 polymer ?
#
loop_
_entity_poly.entity_id
_entity_poly.type
_entity_poly.pdbx_seq_one_letter_code
_entity_poly.pdbx_strand_id
1 'polypeptide(L)'
;GRPAADAPSSSTNAQHPLHATTIYRVGLGLPGHQRGPDGALITLVVWSDFQCPYCAKQAAALAQLHDRYKDDLRIVYRHLPMGFHRDAGLAAEAAVAAAEQGKFWAFHDQVFAHFGRLTRADLEAFAQTAGLDLPAFRAALDQRRYRDAVEAEAAAGEAFGVTGTPTLFINGAPAVGMRDAAMLTPLIDLHLARSREVVKGGIAASDLYAMMMTGAVGEERADPSRIPTPATVHVEPRSEDRVRAVTAACRRHDVARATQLVGALVNDGSDARRRALRVCSGAGIDLPP
;
A
#
# COMPACT_ATOMS: atom_id res chain seq x y z
N GLY A 1 -29.26 -48.33 -9.95
CA GLY A 1 -28.89 -47.24 -9.02
C GLY A 1 -27.74 -46.49 -9.63
N ARG A 2 -27.88 -45.17 -9.82
CA ARG A 2 -26.80 -44.30 -10.30
C ARG A 2 -25.75 -44.13 -9.20
N PRO A 3 -24.44 -44.09 -9.52
CA PRO A 3 -23.41 -43.74 -8.55
C PRO A 3 -23.58 -42.28 -8.12
N ALA A 4 -23.37 -42.04 -6.83
CA ALA A 4 -23.41 -40.71 -6.21
C ALA A 4 -22.32 -39.83 -6.81
N ALA A 5 -22.69 -38.57 -7.07
CA ALA A 5 -21.79 -37.53 -7.56
C ALA A 5 -20.71 -37.23 -6.52
N ASP A 6 -19.47 -37.15 -6.99
CA ASP A 6 -18.35 -36.58 -6.25
C ASP A 6 -18.69 -35.14 -5.85
N ALA A 7 -18.79 -34.90 -4.55
CA ALA A 7 -18.78 -33.55 -4.01
C ALA A 7 -17.37 -32.97 -4.22
N PRO A 8 -17.25 -31.72 -4.74
CA PRO A 8 -15.95 -31.08 -4.84
C PRO A 8 -15.39 -30.92 -3.42
N SER A 9 -14.22 -31.50 -3.20
CA SER A 9 -13.43 -31.31 -1.99
C SER A 9 -13.19 -29.82 -1.79
N SER A 10 -13.70 -29.30 -0.67
CA SER A 10 -13.36 -27.98 -0.17
C SER A 10 -11.84 -27.91 -0.04
N SER A 11 -11.20 -27.12 -0.88
CA SER A 11 -9.79 -26.78 -0.76
C SER A 11 -9.57 -26.21 0.65
N THR A 12 -8.95 -27.02 1.50
CA THR A 12 -8.38 -26.63 2.78
C THR A 12 -7.52 -25.40 2.52
N ASN A 13 -8.00 -24.24 2.99
CA ASN A 13 -7.26 -22.99 3.07
C ASN A 13 -6.21 -23.12 4.19
N ALA A 14 -5.35 -24.14 4.08
CA ALA A 14 -4.24 -24.36 4.96
C ALA A 14 -3.28 -23.19 4.76
N GLN A 15 -3.15 -22.40 5.82
CA GLN A 15 -2.27 -21.25 5.95
C GLN A 15 -0.84 -21.64 5.56
N HIS A 16 -0.45 -21.47 4.29
CA HIS A 16 0.98 -21.61 3.95
C HIS A 16 1.72 -20.40 4.55
N PRO A 17 2.91 -20.57 5.15
CA PRO A 17 3.67 -19.47 5.71
C PRO A 17 4.05 -18.44 4.64
N LEU A 18 4.21 -17.17 5.04
CA LEU A 18 4.78 -16.13 4.18
C LEU A 18 6.23 -16.47 3.85
N HIS A 19 6.59 -16.44 2.57
CA HIS A 19 7.94 -16.76 2.11
C HIS A 19 8.80 -15.51 2.02
N ALA A 20 9.92 -15.47 2.74
CA ALA A 20 10.79 -14.29 2.85
C ALA A 20 11.36 -13.78 1.51
N THR A 21 11.42 -14.63 0.47
CA THR A 21 11.92 -14.26 -0.87
C THR A 21 10.84 -13.75 -1.82
N THR A 22 9.56 -13.82 -1.41
CA THR A 22 8.42 -13.43 -2.23
C THR A 22 8.06 -11.97 -2.00
N ILE A 23 7.76 -11.23 -3.09
CA ILE A 23 7.15 -9.91 -3.00
C ILE A 23 5.64 -10.08 -3.08
N TYR A 24 4.95 -9.68 -2.02
CA TYR A 24 3.49 -9.69 -1.93
C TYR A 24 2.93 -8.31 -2.26
N ARG A 25 1.70 -8.30 -2.79
CA ARG A 25 0.93 -7.06 -3.01
C ARG A 25 0.37 -6.61 -1.66
N VAL A 26 1.09 -5.73 -0.99
CA VAL A 26 0.77 -5.26 0.37
C VAL A 26 0.06 -3.92 0.31
N GLY A 27 -1.18 -3.91 0.81
CA GLY A 27 -1.98 -2.72 1.01
C GLY A 27 -1.45 -1.79 2.09
N LEU A 28 -1.65 -0.48 1.92
CA LEU A 28 -1.28 0.52 2.91
C LEU A 28 -2.35 0.74 3.99
N GLY A 29 -3.43 -0.04 4.01
CA GLY A 29 -4.42 -0.02 5.09
C GLY A 29 -5.24 1.26 5.16
N LEU A 30 -5.72 1.56 6.38
CA LEU A 30 -6.50 2.77 6.68
C LEU A 30 -5.69 4.07 6.41
N PRO A 31 -6.34 5.16 5.98
CA PRO A 31 -5.66 6.44 5.75
C PRO A 31 -5.14 7.05 7.06
N GLY A 32 -4.13 7.92 6.97
CA GLY A 32 -3.61 8.68 8.12
C GLY A 32 -2.62 7.94 9.03
N HIS A 33 -2.28 6.69 8.73
CA HIS A 33 -1.39 5.83 9.54
C HIS A 33 0.06 5.83 9.06
N GLN A 34 0.44 6.83 8.25
CA GLN A 34 1.75 6.92 7.59
C GLN A 34 2.67 7.94 8.25
N ARG A 35 3.94 7.58 8.42
CA ARG A 35 5.04 8.47 8.82
C ARG A 35 6.12 8.44 7.76
N GLY A 36 6.62 9.60 7.36
CA GLY A 36 7.55 9.74 6.24
C GLY A 36 6.83 10.02 4.89
N PRO A 37 7.58 10.46 3.88
CA PRO A 37 7.02 10.95 2.62
C PRO A 37 6.50 9.83 1.71
N ASP A 38 5.60 10.16 0.79
CA ASP A 38 5.11 9.22 -0.22
C ASP A 38 6.20 8.75 -1.19
N GLY A 39 7.21 9.60 -1.42
CA GLY A 39 8.38 9.30 -2.25
C GLY A 39 9.51 8.56 -1.55
N ALA A 40 9.30 8.05 -0.33
CA ALA A 40 10.31 7.26 0.36
C ALA A 40 10.67 6.00 -0.43
N LEU A 41 11.96 5.73 -0.54
CA LEU A 41 12.47 4.57 -1.29
C LEU A 41 12.20 3.24 -0.58
N ILE A 42 11.96 3.30 0.73
CA ILE A 42 11.59 2.16 1.56
C ILE A 42 10.23 2.41 2.18
N THR A 43 9.33 1.45 2.04
CA THR A 43 8.04 1.40 2.72
C THR A 43 8.02 0.18 3.64
N LEU A 44 7.92 0.44 4.94
CA LEU A 44 7.63 -0.57 5.95
C LEU A 44 6.14 -0.59 6.20
N VAL A 45 5.49 -1.74 5.97
CA VAL A 45 4.09 -1.95 6.38
C VAL A 45 4.09 -2.91 7.56
N VAL A 46 3.46 -2.49 8.66
CA VAL A 46 3.56 -3.18 9.94
C VAL A 46 2.17 -3.42 10.51
N TRP A 47 1.75 -4.69 10.57
CA TRP A 47 0.61 -5.08 11.38
C TRP A 47 1.04 -5.20 12.83
N SER A 48 0.35 -4.47 13.69
CA SER A 48 0.75 -4.25 15.08
C SER A 48 -0.47 -4.16 16.00
N ASP A 49 -0.20 -4.29 17.29
CA ASP A 49 -1.17 -4.32 18.37
C ASP A 49 -0.61 -3.53 19.56
N PHE A 50 -1.37 -2.54 20.05
CA PHE A 50 -0.95 -1.65 21.15
C PHE A 50 -0.76 -2.36 22.51
N GLN A 51 -1.34 -3.55 22.69
CA GLN A 51 -1.17 -4.37 23.89
C GLN A 51 -0.10 -5.47 23.72
N CYS A 52 0.45 -5.64 22.52
CA CYS A 52 1.49 -6.64 22.27
C CYS A 52 2.88 -6.14 22.73
N PRO A 53 3.56 -6.84 23.66
CA PRO A 53 4.87 -6.43 24.15
C PRO A 53 5.97 -6.45 23.07
N TYR A 54 5.84 -7.35 22.08
CA TYR A 54 6.77 -7.38 20.95
C TYR A 54 6.54 -6.22 19.98
N CYS A 55 5.31 -5.74 19.85
CA CYS A 55 5.00 -4.53 19.08
C CYS A 55 5.58 -3.29 19.75
N ALA A 56 5.50 -3.18 21.07
CA ALA A 56 6.13 -2.08 21.81
C ALA A 56 7.65 -2.05 21.61
N LYS A 57 8.32 -3.22 21.63
CA LYS A 57 9.74 -3.33 21.29
C LYS A 57 10.01 -2.86 19.85
N GLN A 58 9.20 -3.31 18.89
CA GLN A 58 9.38 -2.96 17.49
C GLN A 58 9.10 -1.48 17.22
N ALA A 59 8.15 -0.84 17.91
CA ALA A 59 7.87 0.59 17.79
C ALA A 59 9.13 1.44 18.09
N ALA A 60 9.87 1.09 19.14
CA ALA A 60 11.14 1.75 19.46
C ALA A 60 12.20 1.53 18.36
N ALA A 61 12.28 0.32 17.78
CA ALA A 61 13.17 0.04 16.66
C ALA A 61 12.79 0.84 15.39
N LEU A 62 11.49 0.95 15.10
CA LEU A 62 10.97 1.73 13.97
C LEU A 62 11.28 3.22 14.11
N ALA A 63 11.20 3.77 15.32
CA ALA A 63 11.62 5.15 15.59
C ALA A 63 13.12 5.36 15.28
N GLN A 64 14.00 4.46 15.74
CA GLN A 64 15.44 4.51 15.43
C GLN A 64 15.72 4.42 13.93
N LEU A 65 15.00 3.55 13.21
CA LEU A 65 15.13 3.42 11.76
C LEU A 65 14.64 4.67 11.05
N HIS A 66 13.52 5.25 11.47
CA HIS A 66 13.04 6.51 10.91
C HIS A 66 14.06 7.63 11.12
N ASP A 67 14.72 7.68 12.28
CA ASP A 67 15.80 8.64 12.50
C ASP A 67 17.05 8.38 11.68
N ARG A 68 17.36 7.11 11.39
CA ARG A 68 18.51 6.73 10.56
C ARG A 68 18.30 7.06 9.08
N TYR A 69 17.13 6.75 8.53
CA TYR A 69 16.86 6.82 7.10
C TYR A 69 16.09 8.07 6.67
N LYS A 70 15.46 8.78 7.60
CA LYS A 70 14.74 10.05 7.35
C LYS A 70 13.78 9.94 6.16
N ASP A 71 13.98 10.75 5.12
CA ASP A 71 13.10 10.84 3.96
C ASP A 71 13.16 9.61 3.04
N ASP A 72 14.18 8.76 3.19
CA ASP A 72 14.26 7.48 2.47
C ASP A 72 13.28 6.43 3.06
N LEU A 73 12.69 6.68 4.24
CA LEU A 73 11.86 5.71 4.94
C LEU A 73 10.44 6.19 5.25
N ARG A 74 9.48 5.44 4.71
CA ARG A 74 8.06 5.50 5.06
C ARG A 74 7.67 4.32 5.93
N ILE A 75 6.92 4.58 6.99
CA ILE A 75 6.36 3.56 7.89
C ILE A 75 4.84 3.69 7.85
N VAL A 76 4.16 2.56 7.65
CA VAL A 76 2.71 2.44 7.64
C VAL A 76 2.30 1.45 8.72
N TYR A 77 1.52 1.95 9.68
CA TYR A 77 0.94 1.12 10.73
C TYR A 77 -0.38 0.52 10.26
N ARG A 78 -0.61 -0.75 10.59
CA ARG A 78 -1.87 -1.47 10.33
C ARG A 78 -2.35 -2.15 11.59
N HIS A 79 -3.63 -2.05 11.87
CA HIS A 79 -4.21 -2.60 13.10
C HIS A 79 -4.40 -4.11 12.97
N LEU A 80 -3.92 -4.84 13.98
CA LEU A 80 -4.25 -6.26 14.20
C LEU A 80 -4.44 -6.51 15.70
N PRO A 81 -5.47 -5.93 16.34
CA PRO A 81 -5.76 -6.18 17.75
C PRO A 81 -6.10 -7.66 17.93
N MET A 82 -5.25 -8.38 18.66
CA MET A 82 -5.39 -9.82 18.83
C MET A 82 -6.50 -10.11 19.85
N GLY A 83 -7.34 -11.11 19.56
CA GLY A 83 -8.54 -11.40 20.39
C GLY A 83 -8.27 -11.74 21.86
N PHE A 84 -7.04 -12.14 22.22
CA PHE A 84 -6.63 -12.38 23.60
C PHE A 84 -6.10 -11.12 24.32
N HIS A 85 -5.95 -10.01 23.61
CA HIS A 85 -5.61 -8.70 24.17
C HIS A 85 -6.89 -7.87 24.35
N ARG A 86 -7.45 -7.92 25.56
CA ARG A 86 -8.75 -7.33 25.89
C ARG A 86 -8.88 -5.85 25.54
N ASP A 87 -7.81 -5.06 25.68
CA ASP A 87 -7.83 -3.61 25.53
C ASP A 87 -7.32 -3.15 24.15
N ALA A 88 -6.76 -4.07 23.35
CA ALA A 88 -6.17 -3.76 22.04
C ALA A 88 -7.21 -3.19 21.05
N GLY A 89 -8.43 -3.72 21.05
CA GLY A 89 -9.49 -3.24 20.14
C GLY A 89 -9.83 -1.77 20.37
N LEU A 90 -10.05 -1.37 21.64
CA LEU A 90 -10.34 0.03 21.96
C LEU A 90 -9.14 0.95 21.70
N ALA A 91 -7.91 0.48 21.96
CA ALA A 91 -6.70 1.23 21.65
C ALA A 91 -6.50 1.45 20.14
N ALA A 92 -6.82 0.45 19.31
CA ALA A 92 -6.82 0.57 17.85
C ALA A 92 -7.87 1.60 17.38
N GLU A 93 -9.10 1.54 17.90
CA GLU A 93 -10.15 2.53 17.59
C GLU A 93 -9.73 3.95 17.99
N ALA A 94 -9.09 4.12 19.15
CA ALA A 94 -8.55 5.39 19.61
C ALA A 94 -7.47 5.93 18.66
N ALA A 95 -6.60 5.05 18.17
CA ALA A 95 -5.58 5.44 17.22
C ALA A 95 -6.19 5.84 15.85
N VAL A 96 -7.25 5.17 15.38
CA VAL A 96 -7.99 5.61 14.18
C VAL A 96 -8.66 6.98 14.41
N ALA A 97 -9.23 7.23 15.60
CA ALA A 97 -9.75 8.55 15.96
C ALA A 97 -8.64 9.63 15.98
N ALA A 98 -7.43 9.27 16.38
CA ALA A 98 -6.27 10.16 16.28
C ALA A 98 -5.86 10.41 14.82
N ALA A 99 -5.95 9.40 13.95
CA ALA A 99 -5.67 9.52 12.52
C ALA A 99 -6.65 10.47 11.82
N GLU A 100 -7.95 10.44 12.17
CA GLU A 100 -8.95 11.39 11.67
C GLU A 100 -8.55 12.86 11.94
N GLN A 101 -7.84 13.10 13.04
CA GLN A 101 -7.35 14.43 13.44
C GLN A 101 -5.91 14.72 12.96
N GLY A 102 -5.32 13.86 12.11
CA GLY A 102 -3.95 14.00 11.62
C GLY A 102 -2.86 13.78 12.68
N LYS A 103 -3.21 13.15 13.81
CA LYS A 103 -2.35 13.00 15.00
C LYS A 103 -2.08 11.53 15.36
N PHE A 104 -2.24 10.62 14.40
CA PHE A 104 -1.99 9.19 14.60
C PHE A 104 -0.63 8.91 15.25
N TRP A 105 0.47 9.38 14.66
CA TRP A 105 1.81 9.07 15.17
C TRP A 105 2.10 9.72 16.52
N ALA A 106 1.59 10.92 16.76
CA ALA A 106 1.71 11.55 18.08
C ALA A 106 0.99 10.72 19.15
N PHE A 107 -0.21 10.22 18.86
CA PHE A 107 -0.95 9.33 19.77
C PHE A 107 -0.29 7.95 19.93
N HIS A 108 0.09 7.32 18.82
CA HIS A 108 0.81 6.04 18.78
C HIS A 108 2.06 6.07 19.68
N ASP A 109 2.87 7.12 19.56
CA ASP A 109 4.09 7.25 20.32
C ASP A 109 3.80 7.40 21.83
N GLN A 110 2.72 8.08 22.23
CA GLN A 110 2.27 8.13 23.63
C GLN A 110 1.86 6.75 24.16
N VAL A 111 1.06 6.00 23.39
CA VAL A 111 0.57 4.68 23.82
C VAL A 111 1.75 3.72 24.03
N PHE A 112 2.71 3.67 23.11
CA PHE A 112 3.86 2.77 23.26
C PHE A 112 4.90 3.26 24.28
N ALA A 113 5.08 4.58 24.46
CA ALA A 113 5.94 5.12 25.53
C ALA A 113 5.41 4.76 26.94
N HIS A 114 4.10 4.52 27.06
CA HIS A 114 3.41 4.14 28.29
C HIS A 114 2.80 2.74 28.21
N PHE A 115 3.48 1.82 27.51
CA PHE A 115 3.00 0.46 27.28
C PHE A 115 2.44 -0.22 28.54
N GLY A 116 1.29 -0.89 28.37
CA GLY A 116 0.55 -1.55 29.46
C GLY A 116 -0.55 -0.69 30.08
N ARG A 117 -0.59 0.62 29.79
CA ARG A 117 -1.68 1.53 30.18
C ARG A 117 -2.64 1.73 29.03
N LEU A 118 -3.77 1.03 29.02
CA LEU A 118 -4.74 1.05 27.91
C LEU A 118 -6.18 1.25 28.39
N THR A 119 -6.39 1.70 29.63
CA THR A 119 -7.74 2.03 30.07
C THR A 119 -8.29 3.22 29.28
N ARG A 120 -9.62 3.37 29.25
CA ARG A 120 -10.25 4.54 28.62
C ARG A 120 -9.66 5.88 29.09
N ALA A 121 -9.38 6.00 30.39
CA ALA A 121 -8.77 7.20 30.95
C ALA A 121 -7.33 7.41 30.49
N ASP A 122 -6.53 6.34 30.36
CA ASP A 122 -5.18 6.41 29.81
C ASP A 122 -5.19 6.89 28.35
N LEU A 123 -6.07 6.30 27.52
CA LEU A 123 -6.20 6.68 26.11
C LEU A 123 -6.60 8.16 25.96
N GLU A 124 -7.52 8.66 26.79
CA GLU A 124 -7.85 10.09 26.80
C GLU A 124 -6.69 10.98 27.24
N ALA A 125 -5.89 10.56 28.23
CA ALA A 125 -4.71 11.30 28.65
C ALA A 125 -3.65 11.35 27.52
N PHE A 126 -3.43 10.24 26.81
CA PHE A 126 -2.53 10.22 25.65
C PHE A 126 -3.05 11.07 24.51
N ALA A 127 -4.36 11.04 24.25
CA ALA A 127 -4.99 11.92 23.26
C ALA A 127 -4.76 13.39 23.61
N GLN A 128 -4.89 13.76 24.89
CA GLN A 128 -4.62 15.12 25.35
C GLN A 128 -3.16 15.53 25.10
N THR A 129 -2.20 14.69 25.49
CA THR A 129 -0.77 14.96 25.30
C THR A 129 -0.39 15.04 23.83
N ALA A 130 -1.00 14.21 22.98
CA ALA A 130 -0.84 14.27 21.53
C ALA A 130 -1.57 15.47 20.87
N GLY A 131 -2.28 16.28 21.68
CA GLY A 131 -2.93 17.52 21.26
C GLY A 131 -4.25 17.31 20.53
N LEU A 132 -4.94 16.19 20.70
CA LEU A 132 -6.23 15.92 20.06
C LEU A 132 -7.35 16.77 20.67
N ASP A 133 -8.39 17.01 19.87
CA ASP A 133 -9.70 17.43 20.34
C ASP A 133 -10.33 16.28 21.16
N LEU A 134 -10.31 16.43 22.48
CA LEU A 134 -10.83 15.44 23.41
C LEU A 134 -12.35 15.22 23.30
N PRO A 135 -13.21 16.25 23.21
CA PRO A 135 -14.63 16.06 22.91
C PRO A 135 -14.89 15.17 21.69
N ALA A 136 -14.24 15.46 20.56
CA ALA A 136 -14.40 14.67 19.33
C ALA A 136 -13.87 13.24 19.50
N PHE A 137 -12.71 13.08 20.14
CA PHE A 137 -12.10 11.78 20.43
C PHE A 137 -12.98 10.91 21.34
N ARG A 138 -13.50 11.47 22.43
CA ARG A 138 -14.42 10.79 23.35
C ARG A 138 -15.68 10.31 22.65
N ALA A 139 -16.30 11.19 21.86
CA ALA A 139 -17.49 10.86 21.10
C ALA A 139 -17.25 9.70 20.12
N ALA A 140 -16.09 9.68 19.44
CA ALA A 140 -15.73 8.59 18.54
C ALA A 140 -15.61 7.24 19.29
N LEU A 141 -15.00 7.25 20.48
CA LEU A 141 -14.86 6.04 21.32
C LEU A 141 -16.17 5.59 21.96
N ASP A 142 -17.01 6.51 22.43
CA ASP A 142 -18.32 6.19 23.00
C ASP A 142 -19.24 5.55 21.96
N GLN A 143 -19.16 6.02 20.71
CA GLN A 143 -19.92 5.50 19.58
C GLN A 143 -19.30 4.25 18.97
N ARG A 144 -18.10 3.86 19.38
CA ARG A 144 -17.32 2.77 18.74
C ARG A 144 -17.21 2.97 17.23
N ARG A 145 -17.06 4.22 16.80
CA ARG A 145 -17.18 4.65 15.39
C ARG A 145 -16.25 3.90 14.45
N TYR A 146 -15.07 3.52 14.94
CA TYR A 146 -14.01 2.90 14.15
C TYR A 146 -13.91 1.40 14.32
N ARG A 147 -14.79 0.80 15.12
CA ARG A 147 -14.76 -0.65 15.39
C ARG A 147 -14.77 -1.48 14.12
N ASP A 148 -15.75 -1.26 13.25
CA ASP A 148 -15.90 -2.05 12.02
C ASP A 148 -14.71 -1.88 11.07
N ALA A 149 -14.11 -0.68 11.02
CA ALA A 149 -12.93 -0.41 10.19
C ALA A 149 -11.69 -1.14 10.73
N VAL A 150 -11.50 -1.16 12.06
CA VAL A 150 -10.42 -1.91 12.72
C VAL A 150 -10.61 -3.42 12.55
N GLU A 151 -11.83 -3.93 12.75
CA GLU A 151 -12.16 -5.35 12.56
C GLU A 151 -11.95 -5.78 11.09
N ALA A 152 -12.33 -4.95 10.12
CA ALA A 152 -12.09 -5.20 8.71
C ALA A 152 -10.60 -5.20 8.34
N GLU A 153 -9.81 -4.28 8.91
CA GLU A 153 -8.36 -4.25 8.68
C GLU A 153 -7.66 -5.49 9.27
N ALA A 154 -8.06 -5.91 10.47
CA ALA A 154 -7.58 -7.13 11.11
C ALA A 154 -7.91 -8.37 10.27
N ALA A 155 -9.16 -8.52 9.83
CA ALA A 155 -9.60 -9.62 8.98
C ALA A 155 -8.88 -9.65 7.63
N ALA A 156 -8.61 -8.49 7.02
CA ALA A 156 -7.82 -8.40 5.80
C ALA A 156 -6.38 -8.89 6.03
N GLY A 157 -5.75 -8.52 7.14
CA GLY A 157 -4.43 -9.03 7.54
C GLY A 157 -4.42 -10.55 7.70
N GLU A 158 -5.41 -11.11 8.40
CA GLU A 158 -5.53 -12.56 8.60
C GLU A 158 -5.71 -13.30 7.28
N ALA A 159 -6.60 -12.82 6.39
CA ALA A 159 -6.81 -13.39 5.07
C ALA A 159 -5.55 -13.31 4.18
N PHE A 160 -4.75 -12.26 4.35
CA PHE A 160 -3.45 -12.07 3.70
C PHE A 160 -2.36 -13.02 4.26
N GLY A 161 -2.61 -13.69 5.38
CA GLY A 161 -1.68 -14.64 6.01
C GLY A 161 -0.89 -14.06 7.19
N VAL A 162 -1.30 -12.90 7.71
CA VAL A 162 -0.74 -12.32 8.93
C VAL A 162 -1.47 -12.90 10.14
N THR A 163 -0.83 -13.86 10.80
CA THR A 163 -1.43 -14.61 11.92
C THR A 163 -0.93 -14.16 13.30
N GLY A 164 -0.14 -13.09 13.36
CA GLY A 164 0.36 -12.57 14.62
C GLY A 164 1.07 -11.22 14.49
N THR A 165 1.32 -10.60 15.65
CA THR A 165 1.95 -9.29 15.75
C THR A 165 3.30 -9.34 16.50
N PRO A 166 4.27 -8.51 16.10
CA PRO A 166 4.28 -7.73 14.87
C PRO A 166 4.55 -8.60 13.65
N THR A 167 3.95 -8.23 12.52
CA THR A 167 4.35 -8.73 11.18
C THR A 167 4.69 -7.55 10.30
N LEU A 168 5.90 -7.57 9.73
CA LEU A 168 6.48 -6.45 8.98
C LEU A 168 6.83 -6.86 7.56
N PHE A 169 6.61 -5.95 6.62
CA PHE A 169 7.01 -6.08 5.22
C PHE A 169 7.91 -4.91 4.82
N ILE A 170 8.97 -5.18 4.07
CA ILE A 170 9.88 -4.19 3.50
C ILE A 170 9.67 -4.17 1.98
N ASN A 171 9.07 -3.11 1.43
CA ASN A 171 8.71 -3.02 0.01
C ASN A 171 7.98 -4.28 -0.51
N GLY A 172 7.07 -4.84 0.31
CA GLY A 172 6.30 -6.04 -0.02
C GLY A 172 6.96 -7.38 0.30
N ALA A 173 8.24 -7.40 0.68
CA ALA A 173 8.92 -8.62 1.14
C ALA A 173 8.67 -8.85 2.65
N PRO A 174 8.27 -10.05 3.10
CA PRO A 174 8.09 -10.33 4.52
C PRO A 174 9.41 -10.29 5.30
N ALA A 175 9.40 -9.62 6.44
CA ALA A 175 10.48 -9.61 7.43
C ALA A 175 9.94 -10.12 8.77
N VAL A 176 9.37 -11.33 8.73
CA VAL A 176 8.73 -11.97 9.90
C VAL A 176 9.73 -12.19 11.02
N GLY A 177 9.34 -11.86 12.25
CA GLY A 177 10.18 -12.02 13.44
C GLY A 177 11.24 -10.92 13.65
N MET A 178 11.40 -10.00 12.70
CA MET A 178 12.36 -8.90 12.79
C MET A 178 11.79 -7.77 13.66
N ARG A 179 12.31 -7.64 14.89
CA ARG A 179 11.81 -6.69 15.90
C ARG A 179 12.84 -5.63 16.30
N ASP A 180 14.09 -5.81 15.88
CA ASP A 180 15.24 -5.03 16.30
C ASP A 180 15.80 -4.23 15.13
N ALA A 181 16.17 -2.96 15.37
CA ALA A 181 16.68 -2.07 14.33
C ALA A 181 17.94 -2.64 13.68
N ALA A 182 18.83 -3.26 14.47
CA ALA A 182 20.05 -3.88 13.97
C ALA A 182 19.78 -5.05 13.00
N MET A 183 18.71 -5.83 13.22
CA MET A 183 18.33 -6.93 12.34
C MET A 183 17.64 -6.42 11.05
N LEU A 184 16.89 -5.33 11.16
CA LEU A 184 16.19 -4.71 10.03
C LEU A 184 17.12 -3.91 9.11
N THR A 185 18.14 -3.26 9.66
CA THR A 185 19.08 -2.39 8.93
C THR A 185 19.67 -3.06 7.68
N PRO A 186 20.30 -4.26 7.73
CA PRO A 186 20.89 -4.85 6.52
C PRO A 186 19.85 -5.19 5.45
N LEU A 187 18.63 -5.55 5.84
CA LEU A 187 17.53 -5.79 4.91
C LEU A 187 17.04 -4.49 4.27
N ILE A 188 16.89 -3.43 5.07
CA ILE A 188 16.53 -2.11 4.59
C ILE A 188 17.59 -1.59 3.61
N ASP A 189 18.88 -1.71 3.93
CA ASP A 189 19.97 -1.26 3.07
C ASP A 189 19.97 -2.00 1.72
N LEU A 190 19.69 -3.30 1.71
CA LEU A 190 19.52 -4.09 0.49
C LEU A 190 18.36 -3.58 -0.36
N HIS A 191 17.19 -3.36 0.26
CA HIS A 191 16.02 -2.85 -0.45
C HIS A 191 16.22 -1.40 -0.94
N LEU A 192 16.95 -0.59 -0.19
CA LEU A 192 17.25 0.81 -0.52
C LEU A 192 18.16 0.88 -1.74
N ALA A 193 19.22 0.07 -1.79
CA ALA A 193 20.10 -0.03 -2.95
C ALA A 193 19.32 -0.42 -4.22
N ARG A 194 18.46 -1.44 -4.13
CA ARG A 194 17.60 -1.85 -5.25
C ARG A 194 16.64 -0.73 -5.69
N SER A 195 16.02 -0.04 -4.73
CA SER A 195 15.08 1.05 -4.99
C SER A 195 15.75 2.22 -5.70
N ARG A 196 16.99 2.56 -5.32
CA ARG A 196 17.80 3.59 -5.98
C ARG A 196 18.09 3.25 -7.45
N GLU A 197 18.39 1.99 -7.77
CA GLU A 197 18.58 1.57 -9.16
C GLU A 197 17.30 1.68 -9.99
N VAL A 198 16.14 1.35 -9.42
CA VAL A 198 14.83 1.49 -10.11
C VAL A 198 14.52 2.97 -10.38
N VAL A 199 14.73 3.84 -9.40
CA VAL A 199 14.50 5.30 -9.56
C VAL A 199 15.48 5.91 -10.56
N LYS A 200 16.75 5.48 -10.54
CA LYS A 200 17.75 5.87 -11.55
C LYS A 200 17.35 5.43 -12.97
N GLY A 201 16.57 4.36 -13.08
CA GLY A 201 15.97 3.90 -14.33
C GLY A 201 14.79 4.75 -14.85
N GLY A 202 14.41 5.82 -14.15
CA GLY A 202 13.40 6.79 -14.60
C GLY A 202 12.02 6.66 -13.94
N ILE A 203 11.85 5.74 -12.98
CA ILE A 203 10.62 5.66 -12.18
C ILE A 203 10.63 6.78 -11.12
N ALA A 204 9.57 7.59 -11.05
CA ALA A 204 9.44 8.59 -10.01
C ALA A 204 9.40 7.91 -8.62
N ALA A 205 10.10 8.49 -7.63
CA ALA A 205 10.16 7.91 -6.30
C ALA A 205 8.77 7.74 -5.64
N SER A 206 7.84 8.66 -5.91
CA SER A 206 6.43 8.58 -5.48
C SER A 206 5.66 7.40 -6.09
N ASP A 207 6.05 6.94 -7.27
CA ASP A 207 5.40 5.82 -7.98
C ASP A 207 6.06 4.47 -7.67
N LEU A 208 7.25 4.48 -7.06
CA LEU A 208 8.07 3.29 -6.84
C LEU A 208 7.30 2.16 -6.15
N TYR A 209 6.66 2.47 -5.01
CA TYR A 209 5.95 1.44 -4.24
C TYR A 209 4.75 0.89 -5.02
N ALA A 210 3.99 1.75 -5.69
CA ALA A 210 2.86 1.35 -6.53
C ALA A 210 3.30 0.42 -7.67
N MET A 211 4.41 0.75 -8.32
CA MET A 211 5.04 -0.08 -9.37
C MET A 211 5.48 -1.43 -8.80
N MET A 212 6.13 -1.46 -7.64
CA MET A 212 6.51 -2.71 -6.97
C MET A 212 5.30 -3.58 -6.64
N MET A 213 4.22 -2.99 -6.14
CA MET A 213 3.00 -3.74 -5.79
C MET A 213 2.24 -4.25 -7.03
N THR A 214 2.35 -3.56 -8.16
CA THR A 214 1.76 -3.99 -9.44
C THR A 214 2.46 -5.24 -10.00
N GLY A 215 3.78 -5.34 -9.83
CA GLY A 215 4.57 -6.49 -10.27
C GLY A 215 4.76 -7.60 -9.21
N ALA A 216 4.06 -7.52 -8.08
CA ALA A 216 4.20 -8.47 -6.99
C ALA A 216 3.62 -9.85 -7.37
N VAL A 217 4.38 -10.91 -7.13
CA VAL A 217 4.05 -12.27 -7.60
C VAL A 217 3.08 -13.01 -6.67
N GLY A 218 2.91 -12.56 -5.43
CA GLY A 218 2.01 -13.16 -4.44
C GLY A 218 0.54 -12.73 -4.55
N GLU A 219 -0.01 -12.55 -5.76
CA GLU A 219 -1.35 -11.96 -5.96
C GLU A 219 -2.49 -12.77 -5.35
N GLU A 220 -2.33 -14.09 -5.22
CA GLU A 220 -3.32 -14.98 -4.57
C GLU A 220 -3.58 -14.60 -3.11
N ARG A 221 -2.64 -13.87 -2.50
CA ARG A 221 -2.76 -13.25 -1.18
C ARG A 221 -2.48 -11.77 -1.35
N ALA A 222 -3.28 -11.07 -2.14
CA ALA A 222 -3.20 -9.62 -2.20
C ALA A 222 -3.96 -9.03 -1.02
N ASP A 223 -3.39 -8.01 -0.39
CA ASP A 223 -4.18 -7.11 0.44
C ASP A 223 -4.53 -5.88 -0.40
N PRO A 224 -5.79 -5.74 -0.86
CA PRO A 224 -6.19 -4.64 -1.74
C PRO A 224 -6.35 -3.31 -1.00
N SER A 225 -6.21 -3.26 0.33
CA SER A 225 -6.42 -2.03 1.10
C SER A 225 -5.46 -0.92 0.64
N ARG A 226 -5.99 0.16 0.06
CA ARG A 226 -5.23 1.35 -0.32
C ARG A 226 -3.87 1.06 -0.99
N ILE A 227 -3.88 0.33 -2.11
CA ILE A 227 -2.70 0.26 -2.99
C ILE A 227 -2.60 1.58 -3.76
N PRO A 228 -1.49 2.35 -3.67
CA PRO A 228 -1.36 3.56 -4.46
C PRO A 228 -1.36 3.20 -5.95
N THR A 229 -2.01 4.03 -6.75
CA THR A 229 -1.91 3.92 -8.21
C THR A 229 -0.73 4.77 -8.66
N PRO A 230 0.18 4.28 -9.52
CA PRO A 230 1.22 5.11 -10.09
C PRO A 230 0.57 6.32 -10.77
N ALA A 231 0.99 7.54 -10.41
CA ALA A 231 0.35 8.76 -10.89
C ALA A 231 0.40 8.83 -12.42
N THR A 232 1.48 8.32 -13.02
CA THR A 232 1.58 8.10 -14.47
C THR A 232 2.65 7.07 -14.79
N VAL A 233 2.26 5.95 -15.43
CA VAL A 233 3.17 5.29 -16.38
C VAL A 233 3.23 6.20 -17.61
N HIS A 234 4.01 7.28 -17.55
CA HIS A 234 4.42 7.99 -18.76
C HIS A 234 5.54 7.19 -19.44
N VAL A 235 5.20 5.98 -19.89
CA VAL A 235 5.87 5.44 -21.07
C VAL A 235 5.19 6.16 -22.22
N GLU A 236 5.79 7.24 -22.72
CA GLU A 236 5.40 7.73 -24.04
C GLU A 236 5.48 6.53 -25.00
N PRO A 237 4.36 6.11 -25.60
CA PRO A 237 4.41 5.00 -26.54
C PRO A 237 5.35 5.41 -27.66
N ARG A 238 6.25 4.51 -28.06
CA ARG A 238 7.17 4.78 -29.18
C ARG A 238 6.35 5.25 -30.38
N SER A 239 6.92 6.12 -31.22
CA SER A 239 6.22 6.67 -32.39
C SER A 239 5.53 5.60 -33.24
N GLU A 240 6.15 4.43 -33.39
CA GLU A 240 5.59 3.28 -34.08
C GLU A 240 4.36 2.66 -33.39
N ASP A 241 4.30 2.63 -32.05
CA ASP A 241 3.12 2.19 -31.30
C ASP A 241 1.95 3.17 -31.46
N ARG A 242 2.24 4.47 -31.51
CA ARG A 242 1.24 5.52 -31.77
C ARG A 242 0.70 5.45 -33.20
N VAL A 243 1.54 5.21 -34.21
CA VAL A 243 1.13 4.99 -35.60
C VAL A 243 0.27 3.73 -35.73
N ARG A 244 0.61 2.64 -35.02
CA ARG A 244 -0.22 1.42 -34.95
C ARG A 244 -1.59 1.70 -34.33
N ALA A 245 -1.66 2.51 -33.28
CA ALA A 245 -2.92 2.87 -32.63
C ALA A 245 -3.84 3.69 -33.55
N VAL A 246 -3.30 4.66 -34.30
CA VAL A 246 -4.07 5.40 -35.33
C VAL A 246 -4.58 4.43 -36.41
N THR A 247 -3.70 3.58 -36.93
CA THR A 247 -4.03 2.58 -37.95
C THR A 247 -5.18 1.67 -37.50
N ALA A 248 -5.14 1.21 -36.25
CA ALA A 248 -6.17 0.35 -35.69
C ALA A 248 -7.51 1.06 -35.51
N ALA A 249 -7.51 2.34 -35.11
CA ALA A 249 -8.72 3.16 -35.02
C ALA A 249 -9.35 3.38 -36.41
N CYS A 250 -8.53 3.66 -37.43
CA CYS A 250 -9.02 3.85 -38.79
C CYS A 250 -9.59 2.56 -39.41
N ARG A 251 -8.98 1.40 -39.18
CA ARG A 251 -9.54 0.11 -39.62
C ARG A 251 -10.89 -0.23 -38.98
N ARG A 252 -11.18 0.32 -37.80
CA ARG A 252 -12.46 0.14 -37.11
C ARG A 252 -13.48 1.24 -37.45
N HIS A 253 -13.18 2.15 -38.36
CA HIS A 253 -13.99 3.34 -38.67
C HIS A 253 -14.30 4.23 -37.45
N ASP A 254 -13.41 4.25 -36.44
CA ASP A 254 -13.53 5.12 -35.27
C ASP A 254 -12.83 6.47 -35.54
N VAL A 255 -13.56 7.34 -36.23
CA VAL A 255 -13.04 8.64 -36.73
C VAL A 255 -12.67 9.59 -35.57
N ALA A 256 -13.44 9.59 -34.49
CA ALA A 256 -13.19 10.45 -33.33
C ALA A 256 -11.88 10.07 -32.64
N ARG A 257 -11.68 8.76 -32.40
CA ARG A 257 -10.44 8.27 -31.79
C ARG A 257 -9.24 8.45 -32.71
N ALA A 258 -9.40 8.21 -34.01
CA ALA A 258 -8.33 8.40 -34.98
C ALA A 258 -7.88 9.87 -35.05
N THR A 259 -8.82 10.83 -35.05
CA THR A 259 -8.52 12.27 -35.05
C THR A 259 -7.74 12.69 -33.81
N GLN A 260 -8.18 12.23 -32.63
CA GLN A 260 -7.50 12.50 -31.37
C GLN A 260 -6.05 11.97 -31.38
N LEU A 261 -5.85 10.74 -31.87
CA LEU A 261 -4.53 10.09 -31.89
C LEU A 261 -3.58 10.69 -32.93
N VAL A 262 -4.09 11.14 -34.09
CA VAL A 262 -3.27 11.84 -35.11
C VAL A 262 -2.78 13.20 -34.61
N GLY A 263 -3.61 13.94 -33.86
CA GLY A 263 -3.19 15.21 -33.24
C GLY A 263 -2.04 15.05 -32.27
N ALA A 264 -1.96 13.90 -31.59
CA ALA A 264 -0.87 13.57 -30.68
C ALA A 264 0.46 13.20 -31.38
N LEU A 265 0.45 12.91 -32.69
CA LEU A 265 1.65 12.59 -33.48
C LEU A 265 2.39 13.83 -34.00
N VAL A 266 1.89 15.05 -33.76
CA VAL A 266 2.53 16.30 -34.20
C VAL A 266 3.93 16.46 -33.59
N ASN A 267 4.14 15.91 -32.39
CA ASN A 267 5.42 15.95 -31.67
C ASN A 267 6.41 14.85 -32.08
N ASP A 268 5.99 13.90 -32.92
CA ASP A 268 6.76 12.69 -33.30
C ASP A 268 7.52 12.84 -34.63
N GLY A 269 7.45 14.03 -35.24
CA GLY A 269 8.00 14.31 -36.55
C GLY A 269 7.01 14.03 -37.70
N SER A 270 7.20 14.76 -38.80
CA SER A 270 6.27 14.79 -39.94
C SER A 270 6.12 13.44 -40.67
N ASP A 271 7.03 12.50 -40.46
CA ASP A 271 7.03 11.20 -41.15
C ASP A 271 6.05 10.19 -40.53
N ALA A 272 6.00 10.10 -39.19
CA ALA A 272 5.07 9.23 -38.47
C ALA A 272 3.60 9.65 -38.71
N ARG A 273 3.34 10.95 -38.65
CA ARG A 273 2.01 11.53 -38.95
C ARG A 273 1.58 11.26 -40.40
N ARG A 274 2.49 11.45 -41.37
CA ARG A 274 2.19 11.15 -42.80
C ARG A 274 1.92 9.67 -43.05
N ARG A 275 2.64 8.75 -42.40
CA ARG A 275 2.34 7.31 -42.49
C ARG A 275 0.94 6.99 -41.96
N ALA A 276 0.58 7.55 -40.80
CA ALA A 276 -0.73 7.32 -40.19
C ALA A 276 -1.88 7.85 -41.06
N LEU A 277 -1.75 9.07 -41.61
CA LEU A 277 -2.74 9.66 -42.52
C LEU A 277 -2.96 8.83 -43.79
N ARG A 278 -1.89 8.30 -44.41
CA ARG A 278 -2.00 7.43 -45.59
C ARG A 278 -2.81 6.16 -45.32
N VAL A 279 -2.64 5.56 -44.13
CA VAL A 279 -3.36 4.34 -43.77
C VAL A 279 -4.85 4.61 -43.54
N CYS A 280 -5.20 5.76 -42.95
CA CYS A 280 -6.58 6.16 -42.76
C CYS A 280 -7.29 6.48 -44.08
N SER A 281 -6.60 7.17 -45.00
CA SER A 281 -7.10 7.42 -46.36
C SER A 281 -7.37 6.11 -47.12
N GLY A 282 -6.47 5.12 -47.01
CA GLY A 282 -6.69 3.78 -47.57
C GLY A 282 -7.86 3.01 -46.95
N ALA A 283 -8.33 3.40 -45.76
CA ALA A 283 -9.53 2.89 -45.11
C ALA A 283 -10.79 3.76 -45.38
N GLY A 284 -10.69 4.75 -46.27
CA GLY A 284 -11.81 5.64 -46.62
C GLY A 284 -12.11 6.72 -45.57
N ILE A 285 -11.18 7.01 -44.66
CA ILE A 285 -11.33 8.04 -43.63
C ILE A 285 -10.37 9.18 -43.95
N ASP A 286 -10.93 10.36 -44.22
CA ASP A 286 -10.16 11.58 -44.42
C ASP A 286 -10.02 12.33 -43.08
N LEU A 287 -8.80 12.34 -42.55
CA LEU A 287 -8.48 13.01 -41.29
C LEU A 287 -7.80 14.35 -41.59
N PRO A 288 -8.03 15.39 -40.77
CA PRO A 288 -7.45 16.70 -41.00
C PRO A 288 -5.91 16.65 -41.03
N PRO A 289 -5.28 17.46 -41.89
CA PRO A 289 -3.84 17.44 -42.14
C PRO A 289 -3.00 17.88 -40.94
#